data_AF-A0A9Q9P2H0-F1
#
_entry.id   AF-A0A9Q9P2H0-F1
#
_cell.length_a   1.000
_cell.length_b   1.000
_cell.length_c   1.000
_cell.angle_alpha   90.00
_cell.angle_beta   90.00
_cell.angle_gamma   90.00
#
_symmetry.space_group_name_H-M   'P 1'
#
loop_
_entity.id
_entity.type
_entity.pdbx_description
1 polymer ?
#
loop_
_entity_poly.entity_id
_entity_poly.type
_entity_poly.pdbx_seq_one_letter_code
_entity_poly.pdbx_strand_id
1 'polypeptide(L)'
;MNDRQRELARIRQARRRARLKEEGTSVTVTLTKQEEAMLQELCRVRRPGRTPYSTNEFFQLLLIRNWQQWQEQKAQLGKCQACGKLKAEGGCEGERKGETFNCWLAVEANELNL
;
A
#
# COMPACT_ATOMS: atom_id res chain seq x y z
N MET A 1 17.49 18.51 14.61
CA MET A 1 16.30 18.71 13.73
C MET A 1 16.07 20.21 13.65
N ASN A 2 16.22 20.80 12.47
CA ASN A 2 16.23 22.26 12.30
C ASN A 2 14.79 22.81 12.45
N ASP A 3 14.60 23.98 13.05
CA ASP A 3 13.25 24.51 13.32
C ASP A 3 12.47 24.78 12.02
N ARG A 4 13.18 25.12 10.95
CA ARG A 4 12.64 25.19 9.59
C ARG A 4 12.06 23.86 9.11
N GLN A 5 12.66 22.72 9.45
CA GLN A 5 12.15 21.39 9.06
C GLN A 5 10.90 21.01 9.86
N ARG A 6 10.82 21.43 11.13
CA ARG A 6 9.63 21.24 11.98
C ARG A 6 8.46 22.06 11.44
N GLU A 7 8.72 23.31 11.06
CA GLU A 7 7.69 24.19 10.52
C GLU A 7 7.18 23.70 9.17
N LEU A 8 8.07 23.30 8.26
CA LEU A 8 7.67 22.68 6.99
C LEU A 8 6.87 21.39 7.20
N ALA A 9 7.19 20.58 8.22
CA ALA A 9 6.41 19.40 8.56
C ALA A 9 5.01 19.76 9.09
N ARG A 10 4.89 20.79 9.94
CA ARG A 10 3.58 21.29 10.41
C ARG A 10 2.73 21.81 9.26
N ILE A 11 3.30 22.61 8.36
CA ILE A 11 2.60 23.16 7.19
C ILE A 11 2.09 22.04 6.29
N ARG A 12 2.92 21.03 6.00
CA ARG A 12 2.49 19.86 5.21
C ARG A 12 1.33 19.11 5.87
N GLN A 13 1.40 18.92 7.19
CA GLN A 13 0.34 18.22 7.92
C GLN A 13 -0.96 19.06 7.96
N ALA A 14 -0.86 20.38 8.10
CA ALA A 14 -2.00 21.29 8.07
C ALA A 14 -2.71 21.28 6.70
N ARG A 15 -1.96 21.42 5.60
CA ARG A 15 -2.53 21.32 4.23
C ARG A 15 -3.19 19.97 3.99
N ARG A 16 -2.58 18.90 4.48
CA ARG A 16 -3.15 17.55 4.38
C ARG A 16 -4.48 17.43 5.11
N ARG A 17 -4.59 17.99 6.33
CA ARG A 17 -5.86 17.99 7.08
C ARG A 17 -6.94 18.82 6.38
N ALA A 18 -6.60 19.97 5.82
CA ALA A 18 -7.54 20.80 5.06
C ALA A 18 -8.11 20.03 3.86
N ARG A 19 -7.24 19.42 3.04
CA ARG A 19 -7.67 18.59 1.90
C ARG A 19 -8.50 17.37 2.32
N LEU A 20 -8.12 16.69 3.40
CA LEU A 20 -8.91 15.57 3.92
C LEU A 20 -10.30 16.01 4.42
N LYS A 21 -10.45 17.25 4.89
CA LYS A 21 -11.74 17.79 5.32
C LYS A 21 -12.65 18.10 4.12
N GLU A 22 -12.07 18.53 3.01
CA GLU A 22 -12.80 19.00 1.82
C GLU A 22 -13.11 17.87 0.82
N GLU A 23 -12.16 16.95 0.62
CA GLU A 23 -12.21 15.92 -0.43
C GLU A 23 -12.04 14.49 0.12
N GLY A 24 -11.85 14.35 1.43
CA GLY A 24 -11.59 13.06 2.04
C GLY A 24 -12.81 12.15 2.01
N THR A 25 -12.58 10.88 1.70
CA THR A 25 -13.56 9.81 1.89
C THR A 25 -13.21 9.01 3.15
N SER A 26 -14.22 8.72 3.96
CA SER A 26 -14.06 7.88 5.15
C SER A 26 -14.33 6.41 4.82
N VAL A 27 -13.46 5.53 5.31
CA VAL A 27 -13.62 4.09 5.21
C VAL A 27 -13.64 3.53 6.62
N THR A 28 -14.66 2.71 6.92
CA THR A 28 -14.77 2.01 8.20
C THR A 28 -14.22 0.60 8.05
N VAL A 29 -13.36 0.19 8.98
CA VAL A 29 -12.78 -1.16 9.02
C VAL A 29 -13.14 -1.79 10.36
N THR A 30 -13.70 -2.99 10.31
CA THR A 30 -13.97 -3.80 11.51
C THR A 30 -12.79 -4.73 11.73
N LEU A 31 -12.22 -4.71 12.93
CA LEU A 31 -11.08 -5.54 13.32
C LEU A 31 -11.49 -6.47 14.46
N THR A 32 -10.91 -7.66 14.49
CA THR A 32 -10.90 -8.51 15.68
C THR A 32 -10.06 -7.86 16.78
N LYS A 33 -10.25 -8.29 18.04
CA LYS A 33 -9.44 -7.81 19.17
C LYS A 33 -7.94 -8.06 18.99
N GLN A 34 -7.59 -9.18 18.34
CA GLN A 34 -6.20 -9.51 18.05
C GLN A 34 -5.61 -8.54 17.02
N GLU A 35 -6.35 -8.23 15.96
CA GLU A 35 -5.92 -7.26 14.93
C GLU A 35 -5.80 -5.85 15.49
N GLU A 36 -6.70 -5.44 16.39
CA GLU A 36 -6.59 -4.17 17.09
C GLU A 36 -5.29 -4.10 17.93
N ALA A 37 -4.97 -5.14 18.69
CA ALA A 37 -3.74 -5.19 19.47
C ALA A 37 -2.48 -5.13 18.57
N MET A 38 -2.50 -5.85 17.44
CA MET A 38 -1.42 -5.77 16.44
C MET A 38 -1.28 -4.36 15.87
N LEU A 39 -2.40 -3.70 15.54
CA LEU A 39 -2.41 -2.33 15.03
C LEU A 39 -1.83 -1.35 16.05
N GLN A 40 -2.23 -1.42 17.32
CA GLN A 40 -1.72 -0.53 18.37
C GLN A 40 -0.21 -0.67 18.56
N GLU A 41 0.29 -1.91 18.57
CA GLU A 41 1.73 -2.17 18.67
C GLU A 41 2.48 -1.62 17.45
N LEU A 42 1.97 -1.87 16.24
CA LEU A 42 2.56 -1.36 15.00
C LEU A 42 2.62 0.18 14.96
N CYS A 43 1.57 0.86 15.40
CA CYS A 43 1.52 2.33 15.50
C CYS A 43 2.62 2.88 16.41
N ARG A 44 2.98 2.16 17.47
CA ARG A 44 4.03 2.52 18.44
C ARG A 44 5.42 2.23 17.88
N VAL A 45 5.69 0.99 17.48
CA VAL A 45 7.05 0.54 17.11
C VAL A 45 7.52 1.13 15.79
N ARG A 46 6.61 1.46 14.87
CA ARG A 46 6.96 2.08 13.56
C ARG A 46 7.26 3.57 13.67
N ARG A 47 7.16 4.17 14.87
CA ARG A 47 7.49 5.57 15.14
C ARG A 47 8.32 5.73 16.43
N PRO A 48 9.51 5.13 16.50
CA PRO A 48 10.30 5.10 17.72
C PRO A 48 10.70 6.51 18.19
N GLY A 49 10.61 6.76 19.50
CA GLY A 49 11.03 8.02 20.13
C GLY A 49 10.12 9.22 19.86
N ARG A 50 8.90 9.01 19.35
CA ARG A 50 7.88 10.04 19.14
C ARG A 50 6.51 9.52 19.56
N THR A 51 5.52 10.41 19.61
CA THR A 51 4.12 10.01 19.77
C THR A 51 3.76 8.95 18.71
N PRO A 52 3.14 7.82 19.07
CA PRO A 52 2.68 6.81 18.12
C PRO A 52 1.83 7.40 16.98
N TYR A 53 1.73 6.69 15.86
CA TYR A 53 0.76 7.04 14.83
C TYR A 53 -0.68 6.89 15.35
N SER A 54 -1.57 7.77 14.93
CA SER A 54 -3.01 7.46 14.98
C SER A 54 -3.36 6.36 13.98
N THR A 55 -4.44 5.61 14.22
CA THR A 55 -4.93 4.57 13.30
C THR A 55 -5.07 5.06 11.87
N ASN A 56 -5.67 6.24 11.68
CA ASN A 56 -5.85 6.84 10.36
C ASN A 56 -4.50 7.16 9.69
N GLU A 57 -3.55 7.76 10.43
CA GLU A 57 -2.22 8.04 9.89
C GLU A 57 -1.47 6.76 9.50
N PHE A 58 -1.62 5.71 10.31
CA PHE A 58 -0.97 4.43 10.05
C PHE A 58 -1.52 3.77 8.78
N PHE A 59 -2.85 3.67 8.62
CA PHE A 59 -3.45 3.12 7.40
C PHE A 59 -3.12 3.95 6.16
N GLN A 60 -3.13 5.28 6.26
CA GLN A 60 -2.72 6.12 5.14
C GLN A 60 -1.24 5.94 4.77
N LEU A 61 -0.37 5.75 5.76
CA LEU A 61 1.04 5.45 5.52
C LEU A 61 1.21 4.11 4.81
N LEU A 62 0.48 3.07 5.26
CA LEU A 62 0.49 1.76 4.62
C LEU A 62 0.01 1.83 3.17
N LEU A 63 -1.09 2.53 2.91
CA LEU A 63 -1.61 2.73 1.55
C LEU A 63 -0.58 3.38 0.63
N ILE A 64 0.04 4.48 1.08
CA ILE A 64 1.05 5.19 0.28
C ILE A 64 2.25 4.29 -0.02
N ARG A 65 2.74 3.55 0.97
CA ARG A 65 3.89 2.64 0.79
C ARG A 65 3.55 1.49 -0.15
N ASN A 66 2.38 0.87 0.04
CA ASN A 66 1.91 -0.21 -0.82
C ASN A 66 1.72 0.27 -2.26
N TRP A 67 1.19 1.47 -2.47
CA TRP A 67 1.09 2.07 -3.80
C TRP A 67 2.47 2.32 -4.43
N GLN A 68 3.43 2.86 -3.69
CA GLN A 68 4.80 3.06 -4.19
C GLN A 68 5.46 1.73 -4.58
N GLN A 69 5.34 0.73 -3.72
CA GLN A 69 5.83 -0.62 -4.00
C GLN A 69 5.18 -1.20 -5.26
N TRP A 70 3.87 -1.04 -5.41
CA TRP A 70 3.16 -1.47 -6.62
C TRP A 70 3.67 -0.74 -7.86
N GLN A 71 3.90 0.58 -7.83
CA GLN A 71 4.44 1.30 -8.99
C GLN A 71 5.83 0.79 -9.40
N GLU A 72 6.70 0.51 -8.43
CA GLU A 72 8.03 -0.06 -8.68
C GLU A 72 7.93 -1.47 -9.26
N GLN A 73 7.09 -2.33 -8.68
CA GLN A 73 6.83 -3.67 -9.20
C GLN A 73 6.27 -3.60 -10.62
N LYS A 74 5.21 -2.80 -10.83
CA LYS A 74 4.53 -2.58 -12.10
C LYS A 74 5.50 -2.19 -13.21
N ALA A 75 6.47 -1.33 -12.93
CA ALA A 75 7.48 -0.90 -13.89
C ALA A 75 8.43 -2.04 -14.33
N GLN A 76 8.63 -3.03 -13.47
CA GLN A 76 9.46 -4.22 -13.76
C GLN A 76 8.65 -5.34 -14.43
N LEU A 77 7.31 -5.24 -14.44
CA LEU A 77 6.46 -6.26 -15.05
C LEU A 77 6.48 -6.13 -16.57
N GLY A 78 6.99 -7.17 -17.22
CA GLY A 78 6.97 -7.29 -18.67
C GLY A 78 5.67 -7.87 -19.22
N LYS A 79 5.81 -8.66 -20.28
CA LYS A 79 4.73 -9.46 -20.88
C LYS A 79 4.77 -10.89 -20.37
N CYS A 80 3.61 -11.53 -20.28
CA CYS A 80 3.50 -12.95 -19.96
C CYS A 80 4.12 -13.77 -21.10
N GLN A 81 5.03 -14.69 -20.79
CA GLN A 81 5.70 -15.51 -21.81
C GLN A 81 4.72 -16.48 -22.51
N ALA A 82 3.63 -16.88 -21.83
CA ALA A 82 2.66 -17.83 -22.36
C ALA A 82 1.58 -17.20 -23.27
N CYS A 83 1.25 -15.91 -23.07
CA CYS A 83 0.17 -15.25 -23.83
C CYS A 83 0.56 -13.89 -24.44
N GLY A 84 1.74 -13.35 -24.15
CA GLY A 84 2.22 -12.06 -24.66
C GLY A 84 1.51 -10.82 -24.10
N LYS A 85 0.46 -10.97 -23.28
CA LYS A 85 -0.26 -9.85 -22.65
C LYS A 85 0.54 -9.21 -21.52
N LEU A 86 0.26 -7.93 -21.27
CA LEU A 86 0.91 -7.17 -20.20
C LEU A 86 0.52 -7.71 -18.84
N LYS A 87 1.53 -8.10 -18.07
CA LYS A 87 1.39 -8.70 -16.74
C LYS A 87 0.69 -7.73 -15.76
N ALA A 88 1.04 -6.45 -15.87
CA ALA A 88 0.50 -5.36 -15.06
C ALA A 88 -0.98 -5.01 -15.30
N GLU A 89 -1.58 -5.48 -16.39
CA GLU A 89 -2.97 -5.17 -16.77
C GLU A 89 -3.93 -6.33 -16.47
N GLY A 90 -3.49 -7.31 -15.67
CA GLY A 90 -4.27 -8.53 -15.37
C GLY A 90 -3.79 -9.77 -16.14
N GLY A 91 -2.76 -9.64 -16.97
CA GLY A 91 -2.13 -10.77 -17.65
C GLY A 91 -3.08 -11.47 -18.63
N CYS A 92 -3.19 -12.80 -18.53
CA CYS A 92 -4.05 -13.59 -19.41
C CYS A 92 -5.51 -13.70 -18.94
N GLU A 93 -5.90 -13.05 -17.84
CA GLU A 93 -7.23 -13.17 -17.22
C GLU A 93 -7.68 -14.62 -16.93
N GLY A 94 -6.72 -15.56 -16.93
CA GLY A 94 -6.98 -16.97 -16.70
C GLY A 94 -7.33 -17.78 -17.95
N GLU A 95 -7.17 -17.26 -19.16
CA GLU A 95 -7.34 -18.00 -20.43
C GLU A 95 -6.53 -19.30 -20.48
N ARG A 96 -5.45 -19.39 -19.70
CA ARG A 96 -4.52 -20.54 -19.65
C ARG A 96 -4.50 -21.26 -18.29
N LYS A 97 -5.50 -21.03 -17.41
CA LYS A 97 -5.54 -21.54 -16.01
C LYS A 97 -5.36 -23.06 -15.88
N GLY A 98 -5.68 -23.85 -16.91
CA GLY A 98 -5.51 -25.30 -16.92
C GLY A 98 -4.27 -25.82 -17.66
N GLU A 99 -3.55 -24.98 -18.40
CA GLU A 99 -2.55 -25.44 -19.38
C GLU A 99 -1.10 -25.16 -19.00
N THR A 100 -0.83 -24.25 -18.06
CA THR A 100 0.54 -23.79 -17.84
C THR A 100 0.89 -23.55 -16.38
N PHE A 101 1.77 -24.42 -15.86
CA PHE A 101 2.63 -24.12 -14.70
C PHE A 101 3.55 -22.91 -14.93
N ASN A 102 3.61 -22.38 -16.17
CA ASN A 102 4.40 -21.21 -16.56
C ASN A 102 3.53 -19.95 -16.79
N CYS A 103 2.26 -19.96 -16.36
CA CYS A 103 1.40 -18.79 -16.47
C CYS A 103 1.77 -17.76 -15.39
N TRP A 104 1.92 -16.49 -15.79
CA TRP A 104 2.14 -15.36 -14.87
C TRP A 104 1.19 -15.37 -13.66
N LEU A 105 -0.10 -15.63 -13.89
CA LEU A 105 -1.12 -15.63 -12.83
C LEU A 105 -0.96 -16.78 -11.83
N ALA A 106 -0.32 -17.89 -12.23
CA ALA A 106 -0.15 -19.04 -11.36
C ALA A 106 1.14 -18.97 -10.52
N VAL A 107 2.17 -18.29 -11.01
CA VAL A 107 3.51 -18.25 -10.40
C VAL A 107 3.82 -16.85 -9.88
N GLU A 108 4.07 -15.91 -10.78
CA GLU A 108 4.63 -14.60 -10.44
C GLU A 108 3.62 -13.68 -9.73
N ALA A 109 2.32 -13.75 -10.07
CA ALA A 109 1.30 -12.92 -9.42
C ALA A 109 1.11 -13.29 -7.93
N ASN A 110 1.14 -14.59 -7.61
CA ASN A 110 1.03 -15.08 -6.25
C ASN A 110 2.26 -14.68 -5.41
N GLU A 111 3.47 -14.78 -5.96
CA GLU A 111 4.70 -14.32 -5.31
C GLU A 111 4.67 -12.82 -4.98
N LEU A 112 4.01 -12.03 -5.84
CA LEU A 112 3.85 -10.59 -5.66
C LEU A 112 2.64 -10.20 -4.79
N ASN A 113 1.82 -11.16 -4.34
CA ASN A 113 0.55 -10.95 -3.64
C ASN A 113 -0.40 -9.98 -4.39
N LEU A 114 -0.57 -10.19 -5.70
CA LEU A 114 -1.47 -9.43 -6.57
C LEU A 114 -2.87 -10.04 -6.67
#